data_AF-A0A9E4TMS3-F1
#
_entry.id   AF-A0A9E4TMS3-F1
#
_cell.length_a   1.000
_cell.length_b   1.000
_cell.length_c   1.000
_cell.angle_alpha   90.00
_cell.angle_beta   90.00
_cell.angle_gamma   90.00
#
_symmetry.space_group_name_H-M   'P 1'
#
loop_
_entity.id
_entity.type
_entity.pdbx_description
1 polymer ?
#
loop_
_entity_poly.entity_id
_entity_poly.type
_entity_poly.pdbx_seq_one_letter_code
_entity_poly.pdbx_strand_id
1 'polypeptide(L)'
;GGVLLVAPDWVQETFPDGWVYSWDRQRGGIEVRIEEVMVDSDPSDTQVESTYTYTIKKEGETIVEVDTHITGLFPINTWTGLMEEAGFSVELRPLPPNEGGYGSWLFVGVVDGEG
;
A
#
# COMPACT_ATOMS: atom_id res chain seq x y z
N GLY A 1 19.38 -17.79 12.96
CA GLY A 1 18.18 -17.64 12.13
C GLY A 1 17.62 -16.24 12.27
N GLY A 2 16.69 -15.88 11.39
CA GLY A 2 16.04 -14.58 11.36
C GLY A 2 14.64 -14.67 10.75
N VAL A 3 13.83 -13.63 10.97
CA VAL A 3 12.47 -13.52 10.43
C VAL A 3 12.35 -12.20 9.66
N LEU A 4 11.76 -12.26 8.47
CA LEU A 4 11.35 -11.12 7.66
C LEU A 4 9.81 -11.06 7.62
N LEU A 5 9.24 -9.90 7.92
CA LEU A 5 7.81 -9.65 7.84
C LEU A 5 7.56 -8.59 6.77
N VAL A 6 6.76 -8.92 5.76
CA VAL A 6 6.36 -7.98 4.70
C VAL A 6 4.83 -7.93 4.65
N ALA A 7 4.26 -6.74 4.73
CA ALA A 7 2.82 -6.52 4.65
C ALA A 7 2.56 -5.43 3.60
N PRO A 8 2.42 -5.79 2.30
CA PRO A 8 2.05 -4.82 1.29
C PRO A 8 0.60 -4.37 1.51
N ASP A 9 0.29 -3.14 1.09
CA ASP A 9 -1.08 -2.63 1.15
C ASP A 9 -2.03 -3.47 0.30
N TRP A 10 -1.59 -3.85 -0.91
CA TRP A 10 -2.28 -4.83 -1.74
C TRP A 10 -1.29 -5.72 -2.49
N VAL A 11 -1.81 -6.88 -2.86
CA VAL A 11 -1.29 -7.74 -3.93
C VAL A 11 -2.32 -7.73 -5.05
N GLN A 12 -1.90 -7.99 -6.30
CA GLN A 12 -2.79 -7.97 -7.48
C GLN A 12 -4.09 -8.74 -7.27
N GLU A 13 -4.01 -9.90 -6.62
CA GLU A 13 -5.15 -10.80 -6.38
C GLU A 13 -6.23 -10.20 -5.47
N THR A 14 -5.91 -9.15 -4.73
CA THR A 14 -6.84 -8.51 -3.77
C THR A 14 -7.02 -7.02 -4.00
N PHE A 15 -6.37 -6.45 -5.03
CA PHE A 15 -6.58 -5.06 -5.38
C PHE A 15 -8.01 -4.87 -5.92
N PRO A 16 -8.78 -3.89 -5.41
CA PRO A 16 -10.14 -3.65 -5.87
C PRO A 16 -10.16 -3.00 -7.26
N ASP A 17 -11.32 -3.04 -7.92
CA ASP A 17 -11.58 -2.31 -9.17
C ASP A 17 -11.70 -0.80 -8.89
N GLY A 18 -10.53 -0.18 -8.71
CA GLY A 18 -10.38 1.19 -8.25
C GLY A 18 -10.55 1.35 -6.73
N TRP A 19 -9.87 2.36 -6.18
CA TRP A 19 -9.92 2.69 -4.76
C TRP A 19 -10.02 4.19 -4.57
N VAL A 20 -10.89 4.62 -3.65
CA VAL A 20 -10.99 6.01 -3.24
C VAL A 20 -10.97 6.07 -1.72
N TYR A 21 -10.00 6.81 -1.18
CA TYR A 21 -9.90 7.05 0.25
C TYR A 21 -9.79 8.54 0.52
N SER A 22 -10.53 9.00 1.53
CA SER A 22 -10.48 10.41 1.92
C SER A 22 -10.34 10.53 3.42
N TRP A 23 -9.49 11.45 3.85
CA TRP A 23 -9.29 11.71 5.26
C TRP A 23 -8.92 13.17 5.49
N ASP A 24 -9.33 13.67 6.66
CA ASP A 24 -9.02 15.03 7.09
C ASP A 24 -7.91 15.02 8.15
N ARG A 25 -7.10 16.09 8.12
CA ARG A 25 -6.11 16.40 9.15
C ARG A 25 -6.23 17.86 9.53
N GLN A 26 -6.16 18.14 10.83
CA GLN A 26 -6.19 19.51 11.33
C GLN A 26 -5.10 19.73 12.35
N ARG A 27 -4.32 20.80 12.21
CA ARG A 27 -3.32 21.23 13.19
C ARG A 27 -3.06 22.72 13.08
N GLY A 28 -3.14 23.43 14.21
CA GLY A 28 -2.70 24.82 14.30
C GLY A 28 -3.37 25.77 13.31
N GLY A 29 -4.69 25.65 13.13
CA GLY A 29 -5.46 26.49 12.19
C GLY A 29 -5.29 26.12 10.72
N ILE A 30 -4.59 25.02 10.43
CA ILE A 30 -4.49 24.42 9.10
C ILE A 30 -5.42 23.21 9.07
N GLU A 31 -6.30 23.17 8.08
CA GLU A 31 -7.13 22.01 7.74
C GLU A 31 -6.69 21.47 6.39
N VAL A 32 -6.46 20.18 6.29
CA VAL A 32 -6.10 19.51 5.04
C VAL A 32 -7.07 18.37 4.83
N ARG A 33 -7.84 18.45 3.75
CA ARG A 33 -8.57 17.31 3.21
C ARG A 33 -7.70 16.63 2.18
N ILE A 34 -7.49 15.34 2.34
CA ILE A 34 -6.70 14.53 1.43
C ILE A 34 -7.64 13.51 0.80
N GLU A 35 -7.60 13.44 -0.53
CA GLU A 35 -8.30 12.43 -1.31
C GLU A 35 -7.27 11.68 -2.13
N GLU A 36 -7.24 10.36 -1.99
CA GLU A 36 -6.45 9.44 -2.78
C GLU A 36 -7.38 8.66 -3.69
N VAL A 37 -7.09 8.66 -4.98
CA VAL A 37 -7.75 7.82 -5.98
C VAL A 37 -6.69 6.91 -6.59
N MET A 38 -6.88 5.60 -6.50
CA MET A 38 -6.00 4.62 -7.15
C MET A 38 -6.73 3.89 -8.26
N VAL A 39 -6.05 3.73 -9.39
CA VAL A 39 -6.56 3.05 -10.58
C VAL A 39 -5.44 2.20 -11.17
N ASP A 40 -5.71 0.91 -11.33
CA ASP A 40 -4.89 0.03 -12.16
C ASP A 40 -5.49 0.03 -13.58
N SER A 41 -4.87 0.78 -14.49
CA SER A 41 -5.32 0.91 -15.87
C SER A 41 -4.84 -0.24 -16.77
N ASP A 42 -3.80 -0.98 -16.34
CA ASP A 42 -3.25 -2.13 -17.06
C ASP A 42 -2.93 -3.27 -16.07
N PRO A 43 -3.93 -4.11 -15.72
CA PRO A 43 -3.75 -5.20 -14.77
C PRO A 43 -2.79 -6.30 -15.22
N SER A 44 -2.23 -6.20 -16.44
CA SER A 44 -1.22 -7.12 -16.93
C SER A 44 0.21 -6.72 -16.54
N ASP A 45 0.41 -5.48 -16.09
CA ASP A 45 1.69 -5.02 -15.56
C ASP A 45 1.82 -5.32 -14.06
N THR A 46 2.68 -4.61 -13.32
CA THR A 46 2.85 -4.79 -11.86
C THR A 46 2.84 -3.45 -11.13
N GLN A 47 2.07 -2.50 -11.65
CA GLN A 47 2.04 -1.13 -11.16
C GLN A 47 0.60 -0.68 -10.89
N VAL A 48 0.45 0.30 -10.03
CA VAL A 48 -0.81 1.01 -9.83
C VAL A 48 -0.51 2.50 -9.73
N GLU A 49 -1.39 3.31 -10.32
CA GLU A 49 -1.32 4.76 -10.22
C GLU A 49 -2.21 5.25 -9.09
N SER A 50 -1.67 6.13 -8.24
CA SER A 50 -2.36 6.79 -7.13
C SER A 50 -2.29 8.30 -7.34
N THR A 51 -3.44 8.96 -7.47
CA THR A 51 -3.54 10.42 -7.53
C THR A 51 -4.03 10.97 -6.20
N TYR A 52 -3.23 11.83 -5.58
CA TYR A 52 -3.54 12.54 -4.35
C TYR A 52 -3.97 13.97 -4.66
N THR A 53 -5.10 14.39 -4.10
CA THR A 53 -5.55 15.79 -4.08
C THR A 53 -5.56 16.30 -2.64
N TYR A 54 -4.77 17.35 -2.39
CA TYR A 54 -4.66 18.02 -1.10
C TYR A 54 -5.41 19.35 -1.15
N THR A 55 -6.56 19.45 -0.48
CA THR A 55 -7.24 20.73 -0.27
C THR A 55 -6.83 21.31 1.08
N ILE A 56 -5.93 22.29 1.05
CA ILE A 56 -5.31 22.90 2.23
C ILE A 56 -6.00 24.22 2.52
N LYS A 57 -6.58 24.38 3.71
CA LYS A 57 -7.18 25.62 4.20
C LYS A 57 -6.36 26.18 5.35
N LYS A 58 -5.97 27.45 5.24
CA LYS A 58 -5.21 28.15 6.29
C LYS A 58 -5.53 29.64 6.24
N GLU A 59 -5.84 30.25 7.38
CA GLU A 59 -6.02 31.71 7.51
C GLU A 59 -7.05 32.30 6.52
N GLY A 60 -8.07 31.51 6.14
CA GLY A 60 -9.11 31.91 5.18
C GLY A 60 -8.72 31.72 3.70
N GLU A 61 -7.48 31.30 3.42
CA GLU A 61 -7.02 30.90 2.10
C GLU A 61 -7.25 29.40 1.87
N THR A 62 -7.53 29.00 0.63
CA THR A 62 -7.60 27.60 0.20
C THR A 62 -6.68 27.38 -0.99
N ILE A 63 -5.81 26.40 -0.88
CA ILE A 63 -4.89 25.95 -1.93
C ILE A 63 -5.23 24.49 -2.24
N VAL A 64 -5.13 24.12 -3.51
CA VAL A 64 -5.26 22.74 -3.98
C VAL A 64 -3.96 22.31 -4.63
N GLU A 65 -3.36 21.24 -4.11
CA GLU A 65 -2.18 20.60 -4.68
C GLU A 65 -2.55 19.19 -5.15
N VAL A 66 -1.97 18.77 -6.27
CA VAL A 66 -2.19 17.44 -6.85
C VAL A 66 -0.84 16.76 -7.08
N ASP A 67 -0.74 15.50 -6.68
CA ASP A 67 0.45 14.67 -6.86
C ASP A 67 0.04 13.28 -7.36
N THR A 68 0.86 12.67 -8.22
CA THR A 68 0.59 11.37 -8.82
C THR A 68 1.77 10.44 -8.60
N HIS A 69 1.51 9.29 -8.00
CA HIS A 69 2.51 8.26 -7.71
C HIS A 69 2.23 7.02 -8.54
N ILE A 70 3.30 6.36 -8.99
CA ILE A 70 3.25 5.02 -9.57
C ILE A 70 3.95 4.10 -8.57
N THR A 71 3.25 3.10 -8.08
CA THR A 71 3.77 2.16 -7.07
C THR A 71 3.65 0.72 -7.55
N GLY A 72 4.41 -0.19 -6.93
CA GLY A 72 4.40 -1.60 -7.30
C GLY A 72 3.18 -2.33 -6.74
N LEU A 73 2.41 -2.96 -7.61
CA LEU A 73 1.33 -3.87 -7.28
C LEU A 73 1.72 -5.27 -7.80
N PHE A 74 2.51 -5.98 -6.99
CA PHE A 74 3.03 -7.30 -7.37
C PHE A 74 2.08 -8.42 -6.95
N PRO A 75 1.98 -9.50 -7.74
CA PRO A 75 1.21 -10.69 -7.37
C PRO A 75 1.89 -11.44 -6.21
N ILE A 76 1.11 -12.24 -5.49
CA ILE A 76 1.59 -13.05 -4.34
C ILE A 76 2.81 -13.89 -4.74
N ASN A 77 2.78 -14.51 -5.91
CA ASN A 77 3.84 -15.42 -6.37
C ASN A 77 5.18 -14.70 -6.58
N THR A 78 5.18 -13.42 -6.97
CA THR A 78 6.41 -12.62 -7.08
C THR A 78 7.03 -12.42 -5.71
N TRP A 79 6.24 -12.08 -4.69
CA TRP A 79 6.72 -11.94 -3.33
C TRP A 79 7.28 -13.25 -2.77
N THR A 80 6.52 -14.36 -2.86
CA THR A 80 6.98 -15.65 -2.33
C THR A 80 8.21 -16.14 -3.06
N GLY A 81 8.24 -16.05 -4.39
CA GLY A 81 9.38 -16.49 -5.19
C GLY A 81 10.66 -15.75 -4.86
N LEU A 82 10.62 -14.42 -4.76
CA LEU A 82 11.80 -13.61 -4.40
C LEU A 82 12.30 -13.90 -2.99
N MET A 83 11.39 -14.14 -2.03
CA MET A 83 11.77 -14.52 -0.68
C MET A 83 12.39 -15.93 -0.63
N GLU A 84 11.83 -16.89 -1.37
CA GLU A 84 12.38 -18.25 -1.47
C GLU A 84 13.75 -18.26 -2.16
N GLU A 85 13.94 -17.49 -3.22
CA GLU A 85 15.24 -17.29 -3.89
C GLU A 85 16.29 -16.70 -2.94
N ALA A 86 15.87 -15.86 -2.00
CA ALA A 86 16.74 -15.31 -0.95
C ALA A 86 16.99 -16.28 0.22
N GLY A 87 16.44 -17.49 0.18
CA GLY A 87 16.66 -18.55 1.17
C GLY A 87 15.65 -18.57 2.34
N PHE A 88 14.54 -17.84 2.25
CA PHE A 88 13.49 -17.88 3.26
C PHE A 88 12.50 -19.02 2.98
N SER A 89 12.06 -19.70 4.04
CA SER A 89 10.80 -20.44 4.02
C SER A 89 9.65 -19.46 4.28
N VAL A 90 8.67 -19.39 3.38
CA VAL A 90 7.64 -18.35 3.39
C VAL A 90 6.28 -18.91 3.81
N GLU A 91 5.61 -18.22 4.73
CA GLU A 91 4.21 -18.45 5.09
C GLU A 91 3.40 -17.19 4.83
N LEU A 92 2.21 -17.32 4.21
CA LEU A 92 1.25 -16.22 4.08
C LEU A 92 0.20 -16.30 5.17
N ARG A 93 -0.08 -15.15 5.80
CA ARG A 93 -1.16 -15.01 6.78
C ARG A 93 -2.10 -13.88 6.39
N PRO A 94 -3.42 -14.08 6.42
CA PRO A 94 -4.36 -12.99 6.23
C PRO A 94 -4.27 -12.02 7.41
N LEU A 95 -4.25 -10.72 7.13
CA LEU A 95 -4.38 -9.69 8.16
C LEU A 95 -5.87 -9.41 8.42
N PRO A 96 -6.25 -9.06 9.66
CA PRO A 96 -7.60 -8.63 9.95
C PRO A 96 -7.92 -7.33 9.18
N PRO A 97 -9.18 -7.10 8.79
CA PRO A 97 -9.59 -5.85 8.16
C PRO A 97 -9.18 -4.66 9.03
N ASN A 98 -8.59 -3.63 8.43
CA ASN A 98 -8.30 -2.36 9.11
C ASN A 98 -9.25 -1.26 8.64
N GLU A 99 -9.37 -0.19 9.44
CA GLU A 99 -10.26 0.94 9.13
C GLU A 99 -9.89 1.69 7.85
N GLY A 100 -8.64 1.55 7.40
CA GLY A 100 -8.16 2.15 6.15
C GLY A 100 -8.44 1.31 4.91
N GLY A 101 -8.88 0.05 5.04
CA GLY A 101 -9.11 -0.87 3.92
C GLY A 101 -7.84 -1.36 3.19
N TYR A 102 -6.66 -0.91 3.60
CA TYR A 102 -5.36 -1.40 3.15
C TYR A 102 -5.05 -2.76 3.80
N GLY A 103 -4.10 -3.52 3.26
CA GLY A 103 -3.47 -4.66 3.91
C GLY A 103 -4.35 -5.91 3.99
N SER A 104 -4.13 -6.85 3.08
CA SER A 104 -4.79 -8.15 3.05
C SER A 104 -3.91 -9.31 3.56
N TRP A 105 -2.60 -9.21 3.35
CA TRP A 105 -1.66 -10.31 3.59
C TRP A 105 -0.41 -9.87 4.36
N LEU A 106 0.07 -10.77 5.21
CA LEU A 106 1.38 -10.73 5.85
C LEU A 106 2.20 -11.91 5.33
N PHE A 107 3.31 -11.61 4.67
CA PHE A 107 4.32 -12.59 4.27
C PHE A 107 5.33 -12.73 5.41
N VAL A 108 5.50 -13.97 5.88
CA VAL A 108 6.40 -14.32 6.98
C VAL A 108 7.51 -15.21 6.40
N GLY A 109 8.70 -14.64 6.22
CA GLY A 109 9.89 -15.38 5.80
C GLY A 109 10.72 -15.80 7.00
N VAL A 110 11.07 -17.07 7.12
CA VAL A 110 11.97 -17.59 8.15
C VAL A 110 13.23 -18.16 7.50
N VAL A 111 14.40 -17.77 7.99
CA VAL A 111 15.67 -18.39 7.61
C VAL A 111 16.33 -18.97 8.86
N ASP A 112 16.67 -20.25 8.80
CA ASP A 112 17.42 -20.87 9.89
C ASP A 112 18.86 -20.35 9.89
N GLY A 113 19.46 -20.25 11.08
CA GLY A 113 20.90 -19.96 11.12
C GLY A 113 21.61 -21.26 10.82
N GLU A 114 22.51 -21.27 9.85
CA GLU A 114 23.46 -22.37 9.71
C GLU A 114 24.08 -22.65 11.08
N GLY A 115 23.99 -23.91 11.52
CA GLY A 115 24.70 -24.43 12.69
C GLY A 115 26.08 -24.92 12.30
#